data_AF-A0A7R9PUI8-F1
#
_entry.id   AF-A0A7R9PUI8-F1
#
_cell.length_a   1.000
_cell.length_b   1.000
_cell.length_c   1.000
_cell.angle_alpha   90.00
_cell.angle_beta   90.00
_cell.angle_gamma   90.00
#
_symmetry.space_group_name_H-M   'P 1'
#
loop_
_entity.id
_entity.type
_entity.pdbx_description
1 polymer ?
#
loop_
_entity_poly.entity_id
_entity_poly.type
_entity_poly.pdbx_seq_one_letter_code
_entity_poly.pdbx_strand_id
1 'polypeptide(L)'
;MIWEPIARYGPLTRLKLYLHIDCKQKPLSSDVLTAYLKTRRPFWSSYFVRYKSVVNDQFGCSHFNWSVGDDNYHVLRIGCYPFIKYHCTRRTLQDLTLEDRLFTCVPSLMYGLSALFLAKVTQTVNTNKGEVVIYFYEKEVPNARF
;
A
#
# COMPACT_ATOMS: atom_id res chain seq x y z
N MET A 1 -4.85 -13.60 17.73
CA MET A 1 -4.54 -14.21 16.43
C MET A 1 -3.71 -13.20 15.65
N ILE A 2 -2.40 -13.41 15.58
CA ILE A 2 -1.47 -12.51 14.88
C ILE A 2 -1.76 -12.68 13.38
N TRP A 3 -2.26 -11.63 12.73
CA TRP A 3 -2.50 -11.64 11.29
C TRP A 3 -1.14 -11.45 10.62
N GLU A 4 -0.43 -12.55 10.36
CA GLU A 4 0.74 -12.47 9.49
C GLU A 4 0.24 -12.22 8.06
N PRO A 5 0.75 -11.18 7.38
CA PRO A 5 0.31 -10.89 6.03
C PRO A 5 0.79 -11.98 5.08
N ILE A 6 -0.13 -12.88 4.71
CA ILE A 6 0.13 -13.88 3.67
C ILE A 6 0.36 -13.14 2.36
N ALA A 7 1.57 -13.27 1.80
CA ALA A 7 1.90 -12.67 0.51
C ALA A 7 0.96 -13.20 -0.58
N ARG A 8 0.17 -12.31 -1.18
CA ARG A 8 -0.73 -12.60 -2.30
C ARG A 8 -0.18 -11.96 -3.57
N TYR A 9 0.37 -12.79 -4.44
CA TYR A 9 0.85 -12.37 -5.76
C TYR A 9 -0.24 -12.52 -6.81
N GLY A 10 -0.44 -11.47 -7.61
CA GLY A 10 -1.31 -11.52 -8.78
C GLY A 10 -0.75 -12.42 -9.90
N PRO A 11 -1.58 -12.80 -10.88
CA PRO A 11 -1.20 -13.74 -11.94
C PRO A 11 0.03 -13.28 -12.73
N LEU A 12 0.11 -11.98 -13.06
CA LEU A 12 1.28 -11.41 -13.75
C LEU A 12 2.56 -11.45 -12.91
N THR A 13 2.46 -11.19 -11.60
CA THR A 13 3.61 -11.25 -10.69
C THR A 13 4.06 -12.70 -10.51
N ARG A 14 3.13 -13.65 -10.36
CA ARG A 14 3.43 -15.09 -10.30
C ARG A 14 4.14 -15.57 -11.56
N LEU A 15 3.65 -15.15 -12.74
CA LEU A 15 4.28 -15.49 -14.01
C LEU A 15 5.69 -14.92 -14.11
N LYS A 16 5.90 -13.65 -13.73
CA LYS A 16 7.25 -13.03 -13.71
C LYS A 16 8.21 -13.72 -12.74
N LEU A 17 7.73 -14.08 -11.55
CA LEU A 17 8.51 -14.82 -10.56
C LEU A 17 8.88 -16.21 -11.07
N TYR A 18 7.93 -16.92 -11.70
CA TYR A 18 8.16 -18.22 -12.33
C TYR A 18 9.19 -18.13 -13.47
N LEU A 19 9.07 -17.11 -14.32
CA LEU A 19 9.98 -16.84 -15.44
C LEU A 19 11.32 -16.22 -14.99
N HIS A 20 11.55 -16.03 -13.68
CA HIS A 20 12.77 -15.42 -13.13
C HIS A 20 13.07 -14.01 -13.69
N ILE A 21 12.05 -13.29 -14.18
CA ILE A 21 12.19 -11.95 -14.72
C ILE A 21 12.32 -10.96 -13.56
N ASP A 22 13.53 -10.48 -13.33
CA ASP A 22 14.05 -9.37 -12.50
C ASP A 22 13.08 -8.62 -11.54
N CYS A 23 12.29 -9.36 -10.77
CA CYS A 23 11.54 -8.85 -9.63
C CYS A 23 12.36 -8.86 -8.34
N LYS A 24 13.54 -9.53 -8.33
CA LYS A 24 14.30 -9.81 -7.11
C LYS A 24 14.87 -8.56 -6.42
N GLN A 25 15.14 -7.50 -7.18
CA GLN A 25 15.73 -6.27 -6.63
C GLN A 25 14.69 -5.30 -6.05
N LYS A 26 13.40 -5.47 -6.36
CA LYS A 26 12.37 -4.52 -5.93
C LYS A 26 11.84 -4.87 -4.54
N PRO A 27 11.62 -3.88 -3.67
CA PRO A 27 10.97 -4.11 -2.38
C PRO A 27 9.52 -4.56 -2.55
N LEU A 28 9.01 -5.27 -1.55
CA LEU A 28 7.60 -5.64 -1.50
C LEU A 28 6.77 -4.40 -1.19
N SER A 29 5.53 -4.39 -1.66
CA SER A 29 4.60 -3.31 -1.34
C SER A 29 4.26 -3.26 0.15
N SER A 30 4.18 -4.43 0.81
CA SER A 30 4.08 -4.56 2.26
C SER A 30 5.28 -3.99 3.02
N ASP A 31 6.50 -4.18 2.50
CA ASP A 31 7.73 -3.64 3.10
C ASP A 31 7.71 -2.11 3.10
N VAL A 32 7.30 -1.51 1.97
CA VAL A 32 7.17 -0.05 1.84
C VAL A 32 6.10 0.48 2.80
N LEU A 33 4.93 -0.16 2.85
CA LEU A 33 3.85 0.19 3.78
C LEU A 33 4.34 0.13 5.23
N THR A 34 5.02 -0.94 5.60
CA THR A 34 5.54 -1.15 6.95
C THR A 34 6.61 -0.13 7.31
N ALA A 35 7.57 0.10 6.42
CA ALA A 35 8.65 1.07 6.62
C ALA A 35 8.09 2.49 6.79
N TYR A 36 7.12 2.86 5.96
CA TYR A 36 6.42 4.14 6.06
C TYR A 36 5.69 4.30 7.41
N LEU A 37 4.84 3.33 7.77
CA LEU A 37 4.07 3.38 9.02
C LEU A 37 4.96 3.32 10.26
N LYS A 38 6.03 2.54 10.26
CA LYS A 38 7.01 2.49 11.36
C LYS A 38 7.69 3.83 11.57
N THR A 39 8.07 4.50 10.48
CA THR A 39 8.83 5.76 10.53
C THR A 39 7.94 6.94 10.92
N ARG A 40 6.73 7.01 10.36
CA ARG A 40 5.85 8.18 10.49
C ARG A 40 4.81 8.05 11.58
N ARG A 41 4.39 6.82 11.92
CA ARG A 41 3.27 6.50 12.83
C ARG A 41 2.10 7.49 12.72
N PRO A 42 1.59 7.75 11.50
CA PRO A 42 0.55 8.76 11.34
C PRO A 42 -0.74 8.30 12.01
N PHE A 43 -1.60 9.24 12.43
CA PHE A 43 -2.97 8.89 12.80
C PHE A 43 -3.78 8.52 11.55
N TRP A 44 -3.56 9.28 10.47
CA TRP A 44 -4.19 9.09 9.17
C TRP A 44 -3.22 9.47 8.07
N SER A 45 -3.20 8.71 6.97
CA SER A 45 -2.39 9.00 5.80
C SER A 45 -3.02 8.49 4.51
N SER A 46 -2.80 9.19 3.39
CA SER A 46 -3.10 8.66 2.06
C SER A 46 -1.98 8.97 1.08
N TYR A 47 -1.44 7.92 0.47
CA TYR A 47 -0.32 8.01 -0.46
C TYR A 47 -0.44 7.02 -1.62
N PHE A 48 0.42 7.19 -2.62
CA PHE A 48 0.50 6.37 -3.81
C PHE A 48 1.90 5.79 -3.96
N VAL A 49 1.98 4.58 -4.47
CA VAL A 49 3.23 3.89 -4.81
C VAL A 49 3.15 3.45 -6.26
N ARG A 50 4.20 3.68 -7.05
CA ARG A 50 4.18 3.23 -8.46
C ARG A 50 4.34 1.72 -8.53
N TYR A 51 3.53 1.05 -9.34
CA TYR A 51 3.69 -0.39 -9.61
C TYR A 51 5.07 -0.75 -10.16
N LYS A 52 5.73 0.17 -10.88
CA LYS A 52 7.08 -0.09 -11.42
C LYS A 52 8.17 -0.19 -10.34
N SER A 53 7.94 0.40 -9.17
CA SER A 53 8.93 0.55 -8.09
C SER A 53 8.84 -0.56 -7.03
N VAL A 54 7.77 -1.36 -7.03
CA VAL A 54 7.53 -2.38 -6.00
C VAL A 54 7.03 -3.68 -6.59
N VAL A 55 7.21 -4.78 -5.88
CA VAL A 55 6.52 -6.04 -6.15
C VAL A 55 5.21 -6.05 -5.35
N ASN A 56 4.08 -6.11 -6.05
CA ASN A 56 2.76 -6.16 -5.41
C ASN A 56 2.51 -7.56 -4.82
N ASP A 57 2.62 -7.65 -3.50
CA ASP A 57 2.41 -8.84 -2.67
C ASP A 57 1.12 -8.77 -1.83
N GLN A 58 0.29 -7.76 -2.10
CA GLN A 58 -1.01 -7.55 -1.46
C GLN A 58 -2.15 -7.62 -2.50
N PHE A 59 -1.97 -8.44 -3.55
CA PHE A 59 -2.95 -8.57 -4.63
C PHE A 59 -4.25 -9.22 -4.13
N GLY A 60 -5.38 -8.60 -4.47
CA GLY A 60 -6.70 -9.07 -4.03
C GLY A 60 -7.00 -8.82 -2.56
N CYS A 61 -6.19 -8.00 -1.87
CA CYS A 61 -6.55 -7.38 -0.60
C CYS A 61 -6.88 -5.92 -0.86
N SER A 62 -8.03 -5.46 -0.41
CA SER A 62 -8.50 -4.09 -0.59
C SER A 62 -8.75 -3.40 0.74
N HIS A 63 -9.19 -4.09 1.79
CA HIS A 63 -9.33 -3.51 3.12
C HIS A 63 -8.91 -4.51 4.21
N PHE A 64 -7.85 -4.21 4.94
CA PHE A 64 -7.28 -5.14 5.91
C PHE A 64 -6.64 -4.44 7.10
N ASN A 65 -6.45 -5.20 8.19
CA ASN A 65 -5.69 -4.75 9.35
C ASN A 65 -4.19 -4.93 9.08
N TRP A 66 -3.40 -3.94 9.52
CA TRP A 66 -1.95 -3.95 9.40
C TRP A 66 -1.33 -3.53 10.74
N SER A 67 -0.80 -4.52 11.46
CA SER A 67 -0.15 -4.30 12.75
C SER A 67 1.30 -3.86 12.57
N VAL A 68 1.68 -2.76 13.23
CA VAL A 68 3.02 -2.18 13.17
C VAL A 68 3.49 -1.83 14.59
N GLY A 69 4.30 -2.71 15.17
CA GLY A 69 4.65 -2.62 16.59
C GLY A 69 3.40 -2.77 17.46
N ASP A 70 3.14 -1.79 18.32
CA ASP A 70 1.98 -1.78 19.21
C ASP A 70 0.71 -1.16 18.59
N ASP A 71 0.84 -0.52 17.42
CA ASP A 71 -0.27 0.13 16.73
C ASP A 71 -0.90 -0.80 15.67
N ASN A 72 -2.21 -0.67 15.47
CA ASN A 72 -2.91 -1.28 14.34
C ASN A 72 -3.45 -0.22 13.38
N TYR A 73 -3.38 -0.53 12.09
CA TYR A 73 -3.85 0.31 11.02
C TYR A 73 -4.91 -0.40 10.19
N HIS A 74 -6.03 0.28 9.94
CA HIS A 74 -6.94 -0.10 8.87
C HIS A 74 -6.37 0.45 7.55
N VAL A 75 -6.04 -0.47 6.64
CA VAL A 75 -5.42 -0.14 5.36
C VAL A 75 -6.41 -0.43 4.25
N LEU A 76 -6.91 0.64 3.64
CA LEU A 76 -7.68 0.57 2.40
C LEU A 76 -6.71 0.76 1.22
N ARG A 77 -6.52 -0.32 0.47
CA ARG A 77 -5.62 -0.42 -0.68
C ARG A 77 -6.42 -0.50 -1.96
N ILE A 78 -6.10 0.37 -2.91
CA ILE A 78 -6.78 0.45 -4.21
C ILE A 78 -5.75 0.30 -5.32
N GLY A 79 -5.93 -0.70 -6.17
CA GLY A 79 -5.10 -0.89 -7.36
C GLY A 79 -5.53 0.03 -8.50
N CYS A 80 -4.81 1.13 -8.72
CA CYS A 80 -5.19 2.19 -9.66
C CYS A 80 -4.04 2.49 -10.63
N TYR A 81 -3.89 1.68 -11.68
CA TYR A 81 -2.74 1.73 -12.60
C TYR A 81 -2.49 3.16 -13.13
N PRO A 82 -1.23 3.68 -13.09
CA PRO A 82 0.03 2.99 -12.81
C PRO A 82 0.47 2.97 -11.33
N PHE A 83 -0.44 3.29 -10.40
CA PHE A 83 -0.16 3.36 -8.97
C PHE A 83 -0.94 2.31 -8.14
N ILE A 84 -0.46 2.08 -6.93
CA ILE A 84 -1.20 1.49 -5.83
C ILE A 84 -1.48 2.62 -4.85
N LYS A 85 -2.75 2.87 -4.55
CA LYS A 85 -3.13 3.83 -3.52
C LYS A 85 -3.25 3.12 -2.18
N TYR A 86 -2.72 3.75 -1.16
CA TYR A 86 -2.91 3.39 0.23
C TYR A 86 -3.65 4.50 0.96
N HIS A 87 -4.55 4.08 1.84
CA HIS A 87 -5.21 4.93 2.80
C HIS A 87 -5.14 4.20 4.14
N CYS A 88 -4.39 4.78 5.08
CA CYS A 88 -4.06 4.16 6.34
C CYS A 88 -4.67 4.99 7.46
N THR A 89 -5.47 4.37 8.33
CA THR A 89 -6.02 5.01 9.52
C THR A 89 -5.68 4.17 10.74
N ARG A 90 -5.11 4.79 11.78
CA ARG A 90 -4.79 4.11 13.03
C ARG A 90 -6.07 3.81 13.79
N ARG A 91 -6.38 2.53 14.00
CA ARG A 91 -7.61 2.05 14.67
C ARG A 91 -7.38 0.71 15.35
N THR A 92 -8.24 0.39 16.31
CA THR A 92 -8.27 -0.94 16.94
C THR A 92 -8.58 -2.03 15.93
N LEU A 93 -8.15 -3.26 16.23
CA LEU A 93 -8.44 -4.42 15.40
C LEU A 93 -9.95 -4.61 15.23
N GLN A 94 -10.38 -4.83 13.98
CA GLN A 94 -11.78 -5.04 13.63
C GLN A 94 -11.89 -6.10 12.53
N ASP A 95 -13.00 -6.83 12.47
CA ASP A 95 -13.27 -7.70 11.32
C ASP A 95 -13.64 -6.83 10.09
N LEU A 96 -12.78 -6.89 9.08
CA LEU A 96 -12.92 -6.13 7.82
C LEU A 96 -13.24 -7.07 6.64
N THR A 97 -13.56 -8.33 6.89
CA THR A 97 -13.69 -9.36 5.83
C THR A 97 -14.78 -9.03 4.81
N LEU A 98 -15.92 -8.48 5.25
CA LEU A 98 -17.01 -8.08 4.37
C LEU A 98 -16.62 -6.87 3.50
N GLU A 99 -15.99 -5.88 4.12
CA GLU A 99 -15.53 -4.67 3.43
C GLU A 99 -14.44 -4.99 2.40
N ASP A 100 -13.49 -5.87 2.75
CA ASP A 100 -12.43 -6.33 1.84
C ASP A 100 -13.00 -6.94 0.56
N ARG A 101 -14.02 -7.80 0.69
CA ARG A 101 -14.70 -8.43 -0.45
C ARG A 101 -15.42 -7.43 -1.32
N LEU A 102 -16.12 -6.47 -0.71
CA LEU A 102 -16.85 -5.43 -1.45
C LEU A 102 -15.89 -4.52 -2.22
N PHE A 103 -14.83 -4.03 -1.57
CA PHE A 103 -13.88 -3.10 -2.19
C PHE A 103 -13.00 -3.77 -3.25
N THR A 104 -12.73 -5.06 -3.14
CA THR A 104 -11.97 -5.81 -4.16
C THR A 104 -12.66 -5.85 -5.52
N CYS A 105 -13.99 -5.78 -5.54
CA CYS A 105 -14.78 -5.76 -6.77
C CYS A 105 -14.89 -4.38 -7.43
N VAL A 106 -14.33 -3.31 -6.84
CA VAL A 106 -14.45 -1.95 -7.38
C VAL A 106 -13.26 -1.64 -8.30
N PRO A 107 -13.44 -1.63 -9.64
CA PRO A 107 -12.40 -1.19 -10.56
C PRO A 107 -12.16 0.32 -10.41
N SER A 108 -10.89 0.74 -10.34
CA SER A 108 -10.52 2.14 -10.05
C SER A 108 -9.53 2.72 -11.06
N LEU A 109 -9.64 2.30 -12.33
CA LEU A 109 -8.74 2.74 -13.40
C LEU A 109 -8.73 4.28 -13.55
N MET A 110 -9.91 4.91 -13.50
CA MET A 110 -10.04 6.38 -13.55
C MET A 110 -9.31 7.08 -12.41
N TYR A 111 -9.28 6.47 -11.23
CA TYR A 111 -8.59 7.01 -10.07
C TYR A 111 -7.07 7.07 -10.28
N GLY A 112 -6.51 6.08 -10.98
CA GLY A 112 -5.08 6.01 -11.29
C GLY A 112 -4.65 7.06 -12.31
N LEU A 113 -5.51 7.32 -13.31
CA LEU A 113 -5.31 8.40 -14.28
C LEU A 113 -5.34 9.77 -13.62
N SER A 114 -6.30 10.04 -12.74
CA SER A 114 -6.33 11.29 -11.96
C SER A 114 -5.07 11.44 -11.10
N ALA A 115 -4.54 10.34 -10.55
CA ALA A 115 -3.35 10.37 -9.72
C ALA A 115 -2.10 10.86 -10.46
N LEU A 116 -2.00 10.63 -11.78
CA LEU A 116 -0.88 11.12 -12.59
C LEU A 116 -0.77 12.65 -12.60
N PHE A 117 -1.90 13.36 -12.54
CA PHE A 117 -1.94 14.83 -12.61
C PHE A 117 -1.87 15.50 -11.23
N LEU A 118 -2.40 14.82 -10.20
CA LEU A 118 -2.62 15.40 -8.89
C LEU A 118 -1.53 15.04 -7.88
N ALA A 119 -0.86 13.89 -8.01
CA ALA A 119 0.11 13.42 -7.02
C ALA A 119 1.48 14.10 -7.20
N LYS A 120 1.62 15.32 -6.66
CA LYS A 120 2.82 16.17 -6.85
C LYS A 120 3.82 16.08 -5.71
N VAL A 121 3.38 15.83 -4.49
CA VAL A 121 4.27 15.80 -3.32
C VAL A 121 4.92 14.43 -3.24
N THR A 122 6.25 14.38 -3.17
CA THR A 122 7.01 13.12 -3.11
C THR A 122 7.73 12.96 -1.78
N GLN A 123 7.79 11.73 -1.29
CA GLN A 123 8.60 11.36 -0.13
C GLN A 123 9.35 10.07 -0.43
N THR A 124 10.60 9.98 0.01
CA THR A 124 11.39 8.75 -0.10
C THR A 124 11.22 7.92 1.17
N VAL A 125 10.93 6.63 0.99
CA VAL A 125 10.85 5.64 2.06
C VAL A 125 11.99 4.65 1.88
N ASN A 126 12.77 4.47 2.94
CA ASN A 126 13.90 3.54 2.94
C ASN A 126 13.39 2.14 3.30
N THR A 127 13.60 1.19 2.39
CA THR A 127 13.30 -0.22 2.63
C THR A 127 14.58 -1.04 2.63
N ASN A 128 14.52 -2.28 3.12
CA ASN A 128 15.67 -3.20 3.14
C ASN A 128 16.25 -3.50 1.74
N LYS A 129 15.46 -3.29 0.67
CA LYS A 129 15.87 -3.54 -0.72
C LYS A 129 16.09 -2.27 -1.53
N GLY A 130 16.10 -1.10 -0.88
CA GLY A 130 16.37 0.20 -1.52
C GLY A 130 15.34 1.28 -1.22
N GLU A 131 15.54 2.44 -1.83
CA GLU A 131 14.70 3.61 -1.65
C GLU A 131 13.49 3.58 -2.60
N VAL A 132 12.30 3.84 -2.07
CA VAL A 132 11.06 3.92 -2.85
C VAL A 132 10.44 5.29 -2.66
N VAL A 133 10.16 5.95 -3.78
CA VAL A 133 9.42 7.20 -3.78
C VAL A 133 7.93 6.91 -3.70
N ILE A 134 7.28 7.45 -2.68
CA ILE A 134 5.83 7.51 -2.52
C ILE A 134 5.33 8.92 -2.86
N TYR A 135 4.09 9.02 -3.33
CA TYR A 135 3.47 10.25 -3.81
C TYR A 135 2.25 10.58 -2.98
N PHE A 136 2.02 11.86 -2.72
CA PHE A 136 0.86 12.38 -2.01
C PHE A 136 0.14 13.42 -2.88
N TYR A 137 -1.17 13.52 -2.71
CA TYR A 137 -1.95 14.63 -3.27
C TYR A 137 -1.66 15.93 -2.53
N GLU A 138 -1.70 15.87 -1.21
CA GLU A 138 -1.46 17.00 -0.33
C GLU A 138 -0.36 16.65 0.67
N LYS A 139 0.33 17.67 1.17
CA LYS A 139 1.35 17.48 2.18
C LYS A 139 0.67 17.00 3.47
N GLU A 140 1.11 15.85 3.97
CA GLU A 140 0.61 15.30 5.22
C GLU A 140 0.86 16.30 6.36
N VAL A 141 -0.20 16.69 7.06
CA VAL A 141 -0.13 17.61 8.21
C VAL A 141 0.14 16.78 9.47
N PRO A 142 1.27 17.00 10.17
CA PRO A 142 1.52 16.33 11.43
C PRO A 142 0.39 16.63 12.41
N ASN A 143 -0.18 15.60 13.04
CA ASN A 143 -1.30 15.70 13.99
C ASN A 143 -2.66 16.07 13.40
N ALA A 144 -2.89 15.89 12.09
CA ALA A 144 -4.24 15.95 11.55
C ALA A 144 -5.13 14.94 12.29
N ARG A 145 -6.13 15.46 13.01
CA ARG A 145 -7.22 14.70 13.62
C ARG A 145 -8.47 15.03 12.80
N PHE A 146 -9.21 13.99 12.41
CA PHE A 146 -10.58 14.16 11.94
C PHE A 146 -11.49 14.50 13.12
#